data_AF-A0A314YM26-F1
#
_entry.id   AF-A0A314YM26-F1
#
_cell.length_a   1.000
_cell.length_b   1.000
_cell.length_c   1.000
_cell.angle_alpha   90.00
_cell.angle_beta   90.00
_cell.angle_gamma   90.00
#
_symmetry.space_group_name_H-M   'P 1'
#
loop_
_entity.id
_entity.type
_entity.pdbx_description
1 polymer ?
#
loop_
_entity_poly.entity_id
_entity_poly.type
_entity_poly.pdbx_seq_one_letter_code
_entity_poly.pdbx_strand_id
1 'polypeptide(L)'
;MKSRWVFQFQNLNSHYLSSCASSLISPFKAKVHQNPSAETTSRLILNHVDISLLLSLCGKEGNFPLGSSLHASIIKNPEFFYPESQDDYLKLFDNMGMKDTVSWNTMISGFLRNREFDVGFGYFKQMSGSDFYRFDRATLTSILAALMGLRRRVFDEMFERNVITWTAVISGLAQNELYVESLELFLEMRSGVVDPNSLTYLASLTACSGLQTISVGRQIHGLAWKLGIQSDLCIESALMDMYSKCGSVEDAWRIFESTEELDEISMTVILVGFAQNGFESEAIQIFAKMMKAGIEIDPNMVSAVLEIGKYAADQLLLAAPETPAPYVLLANIYSSEGRWKERARTIKGMKEMGVAKETGISWIEIENEVQSFVVGDRMHPQAEIIYGVLAELYRLMTDEGYVPN
;
A
#
# COMPACT_ATOMS: atom_id res chain seq x y z
N MET A 1 -34.77 15.88 10.14
CA MET A 1 -35.29 14.93 11.16
C MET A 1 -36.16 13.85 10.51
N LYS A 2 -35.78 13.27 9.37
CA LYS A 2 -36.37 12.01 8.90
C LYS A 2 -35.34 11.21 8.12
N SER A 3 -34.34 10.69 8.81
CA SER A 3 -33.54 9.58 8.32
C SER A 3 -34.45 8.38 8.02
N ARG A 4 -34.27 7.78 6.84
CA ARG A 4 -35.14 6.71 6.29
C ARG A 4 -34.27 5.55 5.81
N TRP A 5 -34.52 4.37 6.36
CA TRP A 5 -33.84 3.13 5.98
C TRP A 5 -34.81 2.30 5.15
N VAL A 6 -34.44 1.96 3.92
CA VAL A 6 -35.31 1.27 2.96
C VAL A 6 -34.83 -0.17 2.77
N PHE A 7 -35.63 -1.13 3.20
CA PHE A 7 -35.35 -2.56 3.00
C PHE A 7 -36.17 -3.07 1.81
N GLN A 8 -35.50 -3.65 0.81
CA GLN A 8 -36.14 -4.26 -0.34
C GLN A 8 -36.30 -5.76 -0.09
N PHE A 9 -37.55 -6.23 -0.08
CA PHE A 9 -37.85 -7.66 0.00
C PHE A 9 -38.35 -8.15 -1.36
N GLN A 10 -37.66 -9.12 -1.93
CA GLN A 10 -38.14 -9.87 -3.09
C GLN A 10 -39.09 -10.97 -2.61
N ASN A 11 -40.32 -11.00 -3.15
CA ASN A 11 -41.39 -11.97 -2.83
C ASN A 11 -41.89 -11.94 -1.37
N LEU A 12 -42.76 -10.98 -1.08
CA LEU A 12 -43.66 -11.01 0.08
C LEU A 12 -44.93 -11.84 -0.22
N ASN A 13 -44.76 -13.02 -0.81
CA ASN A 13 -45.86 -14.00 -0.86
C ASN A 13 -45.93 -14.65 0.52
N SER A 14 -47.11 -14.56 1.14
CA SER A 14 -47.44 -14.79 2.56
C SER A 14 -47.14 -16.18 3.13
N HIS A 15 -46.38 -17.04 2.45
CA HIS A 15 -46.11 -18.42 2.83
C HIS A 15 -44.65 -18.75 3.18
N TYR A 16 -43.67 -17.84 3.00
CA TYR A 16 -42.25 -18.14 3.27
C TYR A 16 -41.58 -17.29 4.37
N LEU A 17 -42.29 -16.36 5.01
CA LEU A 17 -41.80 -15.80 6.27
C LEU A 17 -41.95 -16.90 7.32
N SER A 18 -40.82 -17.40 7.85
CA SER A 18 -40.85 -18.26 9.04
C SER A 18 -41.72 -17.58 10.11
N SER A 19 -42.42 -18.37 10.94
CA SER A 19 -43.32 -17.84 11.98
C SER A 19 -42.68 -16.69 12.80
N CYS A 20 -41.37 -16.75 13.04
CA CYS A 20 -40.55 -15.69 13.65
C CYS A 20 -40.48 -14.36 12.90
N ALA A 21 -40.37 -14.36 11.57
CA ALA A 21 -40.28 -13.12 10.81
C ALA A 21 -41.64 -12.40 10.72
N SER A 22 -42.74 -13.14 10.83
CA SER A 22 -44.10 -12.58 10.83
C SER A 22 -44.46 -11.83 12.12
N SER A 23 -43.97 -12.27 13.30
CA SER A 23 -44.14 -11.57 14.58
C SER A 23 -43.34 -10.28 14.64
N LEU A 24 -42.06 -10.34 14.22
CA LEU A 24 -41.12 -9.21 14.23
C LEU A 24 -41.51 -8.07 13.29
N ILE A 25 -42.10 -8.37 12.12
CA ILE A 25 -42.54 -7.36 11.15
C ILE A 25 -43.96 -6.86 11.45
N SER A 26 -44.73 -7.55 12.31
CA SER A 26 -46.11 -7.19 12.65
C SER A 26 -46.31 -5.73 13.10
N PRO A 27 -45.41 -5.12 13.91
CA PRO A 27 -45.56 -3.73 14.34
C PRO A 27 -45.32 -2.72 13.21
N PHE A 28 -44.68 -3.16 12.11
CA PHE A 28 -44.25 -2.30 11.01
C PHE A 28 -45.08 -2.49 9.73
N LYS A 29 -46.14 -3.30 9.76
CA LYS A 29 -47.01 -3.58 8.59
C LYS A 29 -47.52 -2.31 7.91
N ALA A 30 -47.87 -1.27 8.67
CA ALA A 30 -48.33 0.02 8.13
C ALA A 30 -47.25 0.82 7.39
N LYS A 31 -45.98 0.41 7.48
CA LYS A 31 -44.81 1.04 6.85
C LYS A 31 -44.27 0.25 5.65
N VAL A 32 -44.91 -0.85 5.29
CA VAL A 32 -44.62 -1.62 4.07
C VAL A 32 -45.33 -0.95 2.89
N HIS A 33 -44.55 -0.51 1.91
CA HIS A 33 -45.03 0.13 0.69
C HIS A 33 -44.92 -0.88 -0.46
N GLN A 34 -46.02 -1.14 -1.14
CA GLN A 34 -46.02 -1.97 -2.35
C GLN A 34 -45.63 -1.11 -3.56
N ASN A 35 -44.67 -1.57 -4.35
CA ASN A 35 -44.25 -0.85 -5.55
C ASN A 35 -45.24 -1.13 -6.70
N PRO A 36 -45.98 -0.12 -7.22
CA PRO A 36 -47.06 -0.35 -8.17
C PRO A 36 -46.61 -0.91 -9.53
N SER A 37 -45.33 -0.78 -9.86
CA SER A 37 -44.75 -1.16 -11.17
C SER A 37 -44.03 -2.51 -11.17
N ALA A 38 -43.91 -3.18 -10.02
CA ALA A 38 -43.28 -4.49 -9.91
C ALA A 38 -44.02 -5.30 -8.84
N GLU A 39 -45.00 -6.10 -9.26
CA GLU A 39 -45.93 -6.88 -8.41
C GLU A 39 -45.24 -7.82 -7.39
N THR A 40 -43.92 -7.95 -7.41
CA THR A 40 -43.13 -8.87 -6.57
C THR A 40 -42.22 -8.19 -5.54
N THR A 41 -42.17 -6.85 -5.47
CA THR A 41 -41.24 -6.15 -4.55
C THR A 41 -41.95 -5.24 -3.55
N SER A 42 -41.82 -5.58 -2.27
CA SER A 42 -42.32 -4.77 -1.16
C SER A 42 -41.15 -4.03 -0.50
N ARG A 43 -41.35 -2.75 -0.18
CA ARG A 43 -40.34 -1.91 0.47
C ARG A 43 -40.76 -1.56 1.89
N LEU A 44 -39.94 -1.89 2.88
CA LEU A 44 -40.15 -1.47 4.26
C LEU A 44 -39.30 -0.24 4.55
N ILE A 45 -39.95 0.86 4.94
CA ILE A 45 -39.24 2.11 5.28
C ILE A 45 -39.33 2.33 6.79
N LEU A 46 -38.19 2.21 7.46
CA LEU A 46 -38.07 2.39 8.91
C LEU A 46 -37.30 3.68 9.21
N ASN A 47 -37.56 4.29 10.37
CA ASN A 47 -36.72 5.36 10.95
C ASN A 47 -35.86 4.80 12.12
N HIS A 48 -35.03 5.62 12.76
CA HIS A 48 -34.14 5.16 13.84
C HIS A 48 -34.92 4.59 15.04
N VAL A 49 -36.09 5.16 15.36
CA VAL A 49 -36.97 4.66 16.43
C VAL A 49 -37.52 3.29 16.07
N ASP A 50 -37.93 3.10 14.82
CA ASP A 50 -38.46 1.85 14.31
C ASP A 50 -37.41 0.74 14.28
N ILE A 51 -36.18 1.05 13.87
CA ILE A 51 -35.08 0.07 13.85
C ILE A 51 -34.67 -0.26 15.28
N SER A 52 -34.61 0.73 16.17
CA SER A 52 -34.35 0.48 17.60
C SER A 52 -35.42 -0.42 18.21
N LEU A 53 -36.69 -0.22 17.84
CA LEU A 53 -37.80 -1.08 18.25
C LEU A 53 -37.66 -2.49 17.66
N LEU A 54 -37.32 -2.61 16.37
CA LEU A 54 -37.10 -3.89 15.71
C LEU A 54 -35.96 -4.69 16.36
N LEU A 55 -34.83 -4.03 16.65
CA LEU A 55 -33.69 -4.64 17.34
C LEU A 55 -34.05 -5.02 18.79
N SER A 56 -34.83 -4.19 19.48
CA SER A 56 -35.36 -4.50 20.83
C SER A 56 -36.30 -5.70 20.81
N LEU A 57 -37.15 -5.82 19.80
CA LEU A 57 -38.02 -6.98 19.58
C LEU A 57 -37.21 -8.24 19.24
N CYS A 58 -36.18 -8.14 18.40
CA CYS A 58 -35.24 -9.24 18.16
C CYS A 58 -34.59 -9.71 19.47
N GLY A 59 -34.20 -8.77 20.35
CA GLY A 59 -33.66 -9.10 21.67
C GLY A 59 -34.69 -9.77 22.60
N LYS A 60 -35.92 -9.25 22.65
CA LYS A 60 -37.00 -9.75 23.51
C LYS A 60 -37.53 -11.12 23.08
N GLU A 61 -37.57 -11.39 21.77
CA GLU A 61 -37.97 -12.68 21.20
C GLU A 61 -36.81 -13.69 21.11
N GLY A 62 -35.60 -13.34 21.59
CA GLY A 62 -34.44 -14.23 21.61
C GLY A 62 -33.78 -14.45 20.24
N ASN A 63 -34.11 -13.63 19.25
CA ASN A 63 -33.65 -13.71 17.86
C ASN A 63 -32.38 -12.88 17.64
N PHE A 64 -31.38 -13.09 18.49
CA PHE A 64 -30.14 -12.30 18.52
C PHE A 64 -29.39 -12.28 17.17
N PRO A 65 -29.16 -13.41 16.48
CA PRO A 65 -28.39 -13.43 15.22
C PRO A 65 -28.98 -12.57 14.10
N LEU A 66 -30.32 -12.48 14.05
CA LEU A 66 -31.02 -11.66 13.07
C LEU A 66 -30.86 -10.16 13.39
N GLY A 67 -31.00 -9.80 14.67
CA GLY A 67 -30.74 -8.44 15.14
C GLY A 67 -29.30 -7.98 14.84
N SER A 68 -28.30 -8.83 15.14
CA SER A 68 -26.89 -8.53 14.88
C SER A 68 -26.59 -8.38 13.39
N SER A 69 -27.16 -9.25 12.54
CA SER A 69 -26.94 -9.23 11.09
C SER A 69 -27.56 -8.00 10.44
N LEU A 70 -28.76 -7.61 10.87
CA LEU A 70 -29.43 -6.39 10.42
C LEU A 70 -28.58 -5.15 10.77
N HIS A 71 -28.07 -5.09 12.00
CA HIS A 71 -27.22 -4.00 12.48
C HIS A 71 -25.88 -3.92 11.74
N ALA A 72 -25.18 -5.05 11.59
CA ALA A 72 -23.93 -5.12 10.84
C ALA A 72 -24.11 -4.68 9.38
N SER A 73 -25.24 -5.02 8.76
CA SER A 73 -25.57 -4.60 7.40
C SER A 73 -25.82 -3.09 7.31
N ILE A 74 -26.48 -2.49 8.30
CA ILE A 74 -26.76 -1.04 8.34
C ILE A 74 -25.48 -0.23 8.44
N ILE A 75 -24.52 -0.67 9.27
CA ILE A 75 -23.27 0.08 9.46
C ILE A 75 -22.26 -0.20 8.34
N LYS A 76 -22.18 -1.43 7.82
CA LYS A 76 -21.23 -1.78 6.75
C LYS A 76 -21.61 -1.19 5.40
N ASN A 77 -22.90 -0.94 5.16
CA ASN A 77 -23.42 -0.50 3.88
C ASN A 77 -24.21 0.81 4.03
N PRO A 78 -23.60 1.89 4.52
CA PRO A 78 -24.29 3.15 4.80
C PRO A 78 -24.90 3.77 3.54
N GLU A 79 -24.42 3.39 2.36
CA GLU A 79 -24.85 3.85 1.04
C GLU A 79 -26.25 3.33 0.63
N PHE A 80 -26.67 2.20 1.21
CA PHE A 80 -27.99 1.59 0.97
C PHE A 80 -29.07 2.09 1.93
N PHE A 81 -28.67 2.94 2.87
CA PHE A 81 -29.53 3.55 3.87
C PHE A 81 -29.39 5.08 3.76
N TYR A 82 -30.41 5.85 4.12
CA TYR A 82 -30.33 7.32 4.09
C TYR A 82 -30.35 7.91 5.50
N PRO A 83 -29.27 7.76 6.30
CA PRO A 83 -29.08 8.55 7.51
C PRO A 83 -28.70 9.98 7.13
N GLU A 84 -29.39 10.95 7.71
CA GLU A 84 -29.12 12.38 7.48
C GLU A 84 -27.84 12.84 8.20
N SER A 85 -27.40 12.11 9.24
CA SER A 85 -26.17 12.39 9.99
C SER A 85 -25.64 11.17 10.78
N GLN A 86 -24.38 11.27 11.21
CA GLN A 86 -23.73 10.29 12.10
C GLN A 86 -24.43 10.15 13.47
N ASP A 87 -25.04 11.23 13.96
CA ASP A 87 -25.86 11.25 15.20
C ASP A 87 -27.03 10.29 15.16
N ASP A 88 -27.57 9.99 13.98
CA ASP A 88 -28.70 9.08 13.85
C ASP A 88 -28.29 7.61 14.07
N TYR A 89 -27.05 7.25 13.75
CA TYR A 89 -26.48 5.94 14.05
C TYR A 89 -26.16 5.79 15.55
N LEU A 90 -25.65 6.85 16.18
CA LEU A 90 -25.38 6.90 17.62
C LEU A 90 -26.66 6.70 18.43
N LYS A 91 -27.71 7.44 18.10
CA LYS A 91 -29.03 7.30 18.73
C LYS A 91 -29.63 5.92 18.54
N LEU A 92 -29.42 5.30 17.38
CA LEU A 92 -29.88 3.95 17.12
C LEU A 92 -29.20 2.95 18.06
N PHE A 93 -27.87 3.03 18.18
CA PHE A 93 -27.10 2.16 19.04
C PHE A 93 -27.47 2.34 20.52
N ASP A 94 -27.52 3.58 21.01
CA ASP A 94 -27.79 3.89 22.41
C ASP A 94 -29.16 3.38 22.85
N ASN A 95 -30.18 3.49 21.99
CA ASN A 95 -31.55 3.07 22.28
C ASN A 95 -31.80 1.54 22.15
N MET A 96 -30.79 0.75 21.76
CA MET A 96 -30.91 -0.71 21.75
C MET A 96 -31.09 -1.27 23.17
N GLY A 97 -32.18 -2.02 23.37
CA GLY A 97 -32.51 -2.67 24.65
C GLY A 97 -31.53 -3.75 25.08
N MET A 98 -30.83 -4.39 24.12
CA MET A 98 -29.69 -5.29 24.36
C MET A 98 -28.65 -5.05 23.28
N LYS A 99 -27.38 -4.84 23.66
CA LYS A 99 -26.26 -4.60 22.75
C LYS A 99 -25.33 -5.80 22.79
N ASP A 100 -25.28 -6.60 21.73
CA ASP A 100 -24.40 -7.76 21.64
C ASP A 100 -22.98 -7.38 21.18
N THR A 101 -22.06 -8.35 21.20
CA THR A 101 -20.66 -8.12 20.85
C THR A 101 -20.49 -7.63 19.41
N VAL A 102 -21.35 -8.06 18.48
CA VAL A 102 -21.29 -7.64 17.07
C VAL A 102 -21.70 -6.18 16.93
N SER A 103 -22.74 -5.73 17.65
CA SER A 103 -23.17 -4.33 17.60
C SER A 103 -22.12 -3.40 18.19
N TRP A 104 -21.52 -3.76 19.33
CA TRP A 104 -20.38 -3.03 19.91
C TRP A 104 -19.19 -2.95 18.95
N ASN A 105 -18.78 -4.07 18.37
CA ASN A 105 -17.64 -4.14 17.46
C ASN A 105 -17.83 -3.29 16.22
N THR A 106 -19.03 -3.29 15.68
CA THR A 106 -19.35 -2.55 14.47
C THR A 106 -19.35 -1.04 14.73
N MET A 107 -19.83 -0.60 15.90
CA MET A 107 -19.75 0.79 16.32
C MET A 107 -18.31 1.23 16.56
N ILE A 108 -17.56 0.49 17.37
CA ILE A 108 -16.17 0.80 17.68
C ILE A 108 -15.36 0.84 16.38
N SER A 109 -15.43 -0.20 15.55
CA SER A 109 -14.68 -0.25 14.28
C SER A 109 -15.06 0.87 13.30
N GLY A 110 -16.34 1.29 13.28
CA GLY A 110 -16.81 2.40 12.46
C GLY A 110 -16.16 3.73 12.84
N PHE A 111 -16.20 4.09 14.13
CA PHE A 111 -15.54 5.30 14.64
C PHE A 111 -14.03 5.27 14.46
N LEU A 112 -13.42 4.10 14.70
CA LEU A 112 -11.98 3.93 14.53
C LEU A 112 -11.54 4.07 13.06
N ARG A 113 -12.31 3.54 12.10
CA ARG A 113 -12.05 3.72 10.65
C ARG A 113 -12.17 5.17 10.21
N ASN A 114 -13.09 5.92 10.82
CA ASN A 114 -13.29 7.34 10.53
C ASN A 114 -12.34 8.27 11.31
N ARG A 115 -11.35 7.72 12.03
CA ARG A 115 -10.37 8.45 12.86
C ARG A 115 -10.98 9.23 14.03
N GLU A 116 -12.19 8.89 14.42
CA GLU A 116 -12.89 9.47 15.57
C GLU A 116 -12.61 8.66 16.83
N PHE A 117 -11.35 8.68 17.24
CA PHE A 117 -10.82 7.80 18.28
C PHE A 117 -11.51 8.01 19.62
N ASP A 118 -11.68 9.25 20.08
CA ASP A 118 -12.24 9.57 21.40
C ASP A 118 -13.65 8.98 21.60
N VAL A 119 -14.48 9.05 20.56
CA VAL A 119 -15.85 8.51 20.57
C VAL A 119 -15.83 6.99 20.52
N GLY A 120 -15.03 6.40 19.62
CA GLY A 120 -14.85 4.95 19.53
C GLY A 120 -14.32 4.34 20.85
N PHE A 121 -13.42 5.03 21.53
CA PHE A 121 -12.89 4.65 22.84
C PHE A 121 -13.89 4.84 23.97
N GLY A 122 -14.71 5.90 23.93
CA GLY A 122 -15.83 6.07 24.87
C GLY A 122 -16.75 4.85 24.85
N TYR A 123 -17.11 4.37 23.66
CA TYR A 123 -17.91 3.16 23.49
C TYR A 123 -17.16 1.88 23.88
N PHE A 124 -15.86 1.76 23.60
CA PHE A 124 -15.05 0.63 24.10
C PHE A 124 -15.06 0.58 25.64
N LYS A 125 -14.87 1.71 26.31
CA LYS A 125 -14.86 1.80 27.77
C LYS A 125 -16.23 1.49 28.38
N GLN A 126 -17.29 1.89 27.70
CA GLN A 126 -18.67 1.58 28.10
C GLN A 126 -18.97 0.08 27.95
N MET A 127 -18.48 -0.55 26.87
CA MET A 127 -18.54 -2.00 26.69
C MET A 127 -17.75 -2.73 27.79
N SER A 128 -16.51 -2.31 28.06
CA SER A 128 -15.63 -2.94 29.05
C SER A 128 -16.13 -2.83 30.49
N GLY A 129 -16.90 -1.79 30.81
CA GLY A 129 -17.48 -1.59 32.14
C GLY A 129 -18.77 -2.38 32.40
N SER A 130 -19.26 -3.16 31.44
CA SER A 130 -20.45 -3.99 31.61
C SER A 130 -20.05 -5.44 31.89
N ASP A 131 -20.29 -5.90 33.13
CA ASP A 131 -19.88 -7.23 33.67
C ASP A 131 -20.37 -8.45 32.85
N PHE A 132 -21.19 -8.23 31.82
CA PHE A 132 -21.77 -9.28 30.98
C PHE A 132 -20.94 -9.62 29.72
N TYR A 133 -20.06 -8.72 29.26
CA TYR A 133 -19.33 -8.92 27.99
C TYR A 133 -17.86 -9.22 28.25
N ARG A 134 -17.53 -10.52 28.34
CA ARG A 134 -16.15 -10.99 28.18
C ARG A 134 -15.72 -10.68 26.74
N PHE A 135 -14.61 -9.98 26.57
CA PHE A 135 -14.10 -9.63 25.26
C PHE A 135 -13.90 -10.88 24.41
N ASP A 136 -14.63 -11.01 23.30
CA ASP A 136 -14.40 -12.11 22.38
C ASP A 136 -13.17 -11.85 21.49
N ARG A 137 -12.67 -12.92 20.89
CA ARG A 137 -11.46 -12.93 20.05
C ARG A 137 -11.53 -11.96 18.86
N ALA A 138 -12.72 -11.75 18.30
CA ALA A 138 -12.93 -10.89 17.14
C ALA A 138 -12.93 -9.39 17.52
N THR A 139 -13.44 -9.07 18.71
CA THR A 139 -13.47 -7.72 19.29
C THR A 139 -12.06 -7.17 19.49
N LEU A 140 -11.21 -7.92 20.18
CA LEU A 140 -9.86 -7.49 20.50
C LEU A 140 -8.99 -7.39 19.24
N THR A 141 -9.13 -8.35 18.32
CA THR A 141 -8.38 -8.32 17.05
C THR A 141 -8.74 -7.10 16.19
N SER A 142 -10.03 -6.73 16.12
CA SER A 142 -10.47 -5.58 15.34
C SER A 142 -10.02 -4.25 15.94
N ILE A 143 -10.03 -4.14 17.27
CA ILE A 143 -9.58 -2.96 18.02
C ILE A 143 -8.06 -2.80 17.93
N LEU A 144 -7.30 -3.89 18.08
CA LEU A 144 -5.84 -3.89 17.94
C LEU A 144 -5.40 -3.55 16.51
N ALA A 145 -6.13 -4.02 15.49
CA ALA A 145 -5.85 -3.69 14.10
C ALA A 145 -6.10 -2.21 13.78
N ALA A 146 -7.11 -1.60 14.39
CA ALA A 146 -7.54 -0.23 14.10
C ALA A 146 -6.78 0.86 14.89
N LEU A 147 -6.12 0.51 16.01
CA LEU A 147 -5.46 1.48 16.88
C LEU A 147 -3.95 1.49 16.71
N MET A 148 -3.43 2.37 15.86
CA MET A 148 -1.99 2.68 15.82
C MET A 148 -1.66 3.58 17.01
N GLY A 149 -1.17 3.02 18.11
CA GLY A 149 -0.72 3.75 19.31
C GLY A 149 -1.21 3.20 20.65
N LEU A 150 -2.37 2.52 20.68
CA LEU A 150 -2.93 1.90 21.90
C LEU A 150 -2.81 0.36 21.89
N ARG A 151 -2.25 -0.22 20.82
CA ARG A 151 -2.00 -1.66 20.64
C ARG A 151 -1.39 -2.30 21.89
N ARG A 152 -0.36 -1.70 22.49
CA ARG A 152 0.33 -2.29 23.65
C ARG A 152 -0.52 -2.28 24.92
N ARG A 153 -1.18 -1.18 25.26
CA ARG A 153 -2.06 -1.09 26.45
C ARG A 153 -3.25 -2.04 26.38
N VAL A 154 -3.95 -2.08 25.25
CA VAL A 154 -5.09 -2.99 25.06
C VAL A 154 -4.63 -4.44 25.09
N PHE A 155 -3.46 -4.73 24.53
CA PHE A 155 -2.85 -6.07 24.56
C PHE A 155 -2.42 -6.50 25.97
N ASP A 156 -1.90 -5.59 26.77
CA ASP A 156 -1.51 -5.84 28.15
C ASP A 156 -2.70 -6.21 29.03
N GLU A 157 -3.86 -5.59 28.80
CA GLU A 157 -5.13 -5.84 29.51
C GLU A 157 -5.83 -7.14 29.07
N MET A 158 -5.35 -7.83 28.02
CA MET A 158 -5.95 -9.08 27.55
C MET A 158 -5.66 -10.25 28.48
N PHE A 159 -6.73 -10.85 29.03
CA PHE A 159 -6.63 -12.05 29.86
C PHE A 159 -6.15 -13.29 29.10
N GLU A 160 -6.56 -13.44 27.83
CA GLU A 160 -6.08 -14.51 26.94
C GLU A 160 -5.56 -13.93 25.62
N ARG A 161 -4.28 -14.18 25.34
CA ARG A 161 -3.60 -13.78 24.10
C ARG A 161 -3.39 -15.03 23.25
N ASN A 162 -3.85 -15.00 22.01
CA ASN A 162 -3.66 -16.10 21.04
C ASN A 162 -2.81 -15.65 19.86
N VAL A 163 -2.45 -16.57 18.98
CA VAL A 163 -1.55 -16.30 17.84
C VAL A 163 -1.98 -15.09 17.00
N ILE A 164 -3.29 -14.87 16.82
CA ILE A 164 -3.82 -13.77 16.00
C ILE A 164 -3.56 -12.42 16.68
N THR A 165 -3.81 -12.33 17.99
CA THR A 165 -3.66 -11.07 18.74
C THR A 165 -2.20 -10.69 18.92
N TRP A 166 -1.33 -11.68 19.15
CA TRP A 166 0.12 -11.50 19.14
C TRP A 166 0.62 -11.01 17.77
N THR A 167 0.26 -11.72 16.70
CA THR A 167 0.67 -11.37 15.33
C THR A 167 0.23 -9.95 14.98
N ALA A 168 -1.04 -9.59 15.23
CA ALA A 168 -1.59 -8.28 14.87
C ALA A 168 -0.88 -7.11 15.57
N VAL A 169 -0.46 -7.29 16.82
CA VAL A 169 0.27 -6.25 17.57
C VAL A 169 1.71 -6.16 17.10
N ILE A 170 2.41 -7.29 16.97
CA ILE A 170 3.81 -7.33 16.51
C ILE A 170 3.95 -6.73 15.11
N SER A 171 3.11 -7.16 14.16
CA SER A 171 3.06 -6.59 12.80
C SER A 171 2.71 -5.11 12.80
N GLY A 172 1.78 -4.71 13.67
CA GLY A 172 1.40 -3.32 13.84
C GLY A 172 2.53 -2.40 14.27
N LEU A 173 3.27 -2.83 15.29
CA LEU A 173 4.41 -2.08 15.81
C LEU A 173 5.52 -1.98 14.76
N ALA A 174 5.81 -3.08 14.03
CA ALA A 174 6.79 -3.07 12.95
C ALA A 174 6.42 -2.10 11.82
N GLN A 175 5.15 -2.07 11.40
CA GLN A 175 4.67 -1.15 10.35
C GLN A 175 4.68 0.33 10.76
N ASN A 176 4.66 0.61 12.07
CA ASN A 176 4.71 1.97 12.62
C ASN A 176 6.12 2.33 13.11
N GLU A 177 7.14 1.60 12.67
CA GLU A 177 8.54 1.86 12.99
C GLU A 177 8.90 1.75 14.49
N LEU A 178 8.00 1.20 15.30
CA LEU A 178 8.22 0.88 16.71
C LEU A 178 8.92 -0.48 16.84
N TYR A 179 10.09 -0.58 16.20
CA TYR A 179 10.77 -1.83 15.97
C TYR A 179 11.26 -2.53 17.25
N VAL A 180 11.74 -1.77 18.23
CA VAL A 180 12.22 -2.32 19.51
C VAL A 180 11.06 -3.02 20.23
N GLU A 181 9.91 -2.35 20.32
CA GLU A 181 8.71 -2.88 20.96
C GLU A 181 8.15 -4.11 20.24
N SER A 182 8.22 -4.10 18.91
CA SER A 182 7.84 -5.26 18.08
C SER A 182 8.68 -6.49 18.42
N LEU A 183 10.01 -6.33 18.50
CA LEU A 183 10.93 -7.41 18.84
C LEU A 183 10.81 -7.88 20.29
N GLU A 184 10.57 -6.97 21.24
CA GLU A 184 10.30 -7.33 22.64
C GLU A 184 9.08 -8.26 22.75
N LEU A 185 7.96 -7.90 22.11
CA LEU A 185 6.75 -8.73 22.13
C LEU A 185 6.93 -10.05 21.37
N PHE A 186 7.72 -10.07 20.29
CA PHE A 186 8.08 -11.32 19.63
C PHE A 186 8.85 -12.27 20.56
N LEU A 187 9.80 -11.74 21.34
CA LEU A 187 10.54 -12.54 22.33
C LEU A 187 9.65 -13.00 23.48
N GLU A 188 8.72 -12.16 23.93
CA GLU A 188 7.72 -12.52 24.95
C GLU A 188 6.82 -13.66 24.44
N MET A 189 6.30 -13.55 23.22
CA MET A 189 5.49 -14.59 22.57
C MET A 189 6.24 -15.92 22.54
N ARG A 190 7.50 -15.91 22.10
CA ARG A 190 8.37 -17.10 22.02
C ARG A 190 8.74 -17.71 23.37
N SER A 191 8.71 -16.91 24.44
CA SER A 191 8.94 -17.38 25.80
C SER A 191 7.67 -17.92 26.46
N GLY A 192 6.51 -17.72 25.83
CA GLY A 192 5.21 -18.16 26.29
C GLY A 192 4.76 -19.49 25.68
N VAL A 193 3.45 -19.75 25.78
CA VAL A 193 2.80 -20.99 25.30
C VAL A 193 2.25 -20.89 23.87
N VAL A 194 2.37 -19.72 23.24
CA VAL A 194 1.80 -19.47 21.91
C VAL A 194 2.93 -19.34 20.90
N ASP A 195 3.01 -20.28 19.98
CA ASP A 195 4.05 -20.27 18.95
C ASP A 195 3.82 -19.18 17.89
N PRO A 196 4.88 -18.46 17.47
CA PRO A 196 4.81 -17.53 16.34
C PRO A 196 4.45 -18.24 15.03
N ASN A 197 3.68 -17.55 14.18
CA ASN A 197 3.39 -17.98 12.81
C ASN A 197 4.28 -17.22 11.79
N SER A 198 4.18 -17.56 10.51
CA SER A 198 4.96 -16.92 9.43
C SER A 198 4.83 -15.39 9.40
N LEU A 199 3.63 -14.85 9.62
CA LEU A 199 3.41 -13.39 9.67
C LEU A 199 4.12 -12.72 10.85
N THR A 200 4.27 -13.44 11.96
CA THR A 200 5.01 -12.95 13.13
C THR A 200 6.52 -12.87 12.83
N TYR A 201 7.06 -13.90 12.16
CA TYR A 201 8.44 -13.92 11.69
C TYR A 201 8.72 -12.80 10.69
N LEU A 202 7.82 -12.62 9.72
CA LEU A 202 7.88 -11.53 8.74
C LEU A 202 7.99 -10.16 9.43
N ALA A 203 7.08 -9.87 10.37
CA ALA A 203 7.08 -8.61 11.11
C ALA A 203 8.36 -8.39 11.92
N SER A 204 8.91 -9.46 12.50
CA SER A 204 10.14 -9.39 13.29
C SER A 204 11.37 -9.18 12.41
N LEU A 205 11.41 -9.77 11.20
CA LEU A 205 12.44 -9.47 10.19
C LEU A 205 12.37 -8.02 9.71
N THR A 206 11.16 -7.48 9.48
CA THR A 206 10.97 -6.05 9.18
C THR A 206 11.51 -5.17 10.30
N ALA A 207 11.25 -5.52 11.57
CA ALA A 207 11.79 -4.79 12.71
C ALA A 207 13.33 -4.89 12.80
N CYS A 208 13.91 -6.05 12.50
CA CYS A 208 15.37 -6.20 12.41
C CYS A 208 15.99 -5.35 11.30
N SER A 209 15.34 -5.29 10.13
CA SER A 209 15.74 -4.46 8.99
C SER A 209 15.73 -2.97 9.36
N GLY A 210 14.65 -2.49 9.97
CA GLY A 210 14.52 -1.09 10.40
C GLY A 210 15.52 -0.67 11.48
N LEU A 211 15.86 -1.57 12.41
CA LEU A 211 16.88 -1.33 13.44
C LEU A 211 18.31 -1.62 12.97
N GLN A 212 18.48 -2.22 11.79
CA GLN A 212 19.75 -2.71 11.27
C GLN A 212 20.47 -3.66 12.27
N THR A 213 19.72 -4.51 12.96
CA THR A 213 20.25 -5.43 13.99
C THR A 213 20.53 -6.83 13.43
N ILE A 214 21.70 -6.97 12.80
CA ILE A 214 22.11 -8.21 12.14
C ILE A 214 22.16 -9.43 13.07
N SER A 215 22.50 -9.22 14.34
CA SER A 215 22.67 -10.31 15.32
C SER A 215 21.33 -10.97 15.66
N VAL A 216 20.26 -10.18 15.77
CA VAL A 216 18.90 -10.69 16.00
C VAL A 216 18.33 -11.25 14.70
N GLY A 217 18.55 -10.57 13.57
CA GLY A 217 18.12 -11.04 12.25
C GLY A 217 18.65 -12.44 11.92
N ARG A 218 19.94 -12.72 12.19
CA ARG A 218 20.54 -14.05 12.01
C ARG A 218 19.92 -15.13 12.91
N GLN A 219 19.55 -14.78 14.14
CA GLN A 219 18.85 -15.72 15.02
C GLN A 219 17.46 -16.06 14.48
N ILE A 220 16.74 -15.05 13.99
CA ILE A 220 15.42 -15.22 13.37
C ILE A 220 15.52 -16.04 12.09
N HIS A 221 16.52 -15.79 11.24
CA HIS A 221 16.78 -16.63 10.05
C HIS A 221 17.04 -18.09 10.42
N GLY A 222 17.89 -18.34 11.42
CA GLY A 222 18.13 -19.70 11.90
C GLY A 222 16.87 -20.40 12.45
N LEU A 223 15.92 -19.64 13.01
CA LEU A 223 14.62 -20.16 13.42
C LEU A 223 13.71 -20.47 12.23
N ALA A 224 13.65 -19.56 11.25
CA ALA A 224 12.90 -19.77 10.02
C ALA A 224 13.33 -21.07 9.31
N TRP A 225 14.65 -21.31 9.25
CA TRP A 225 15.21 -22.55 8.70
C TRP A 225 14.77 -23.80 9.48
N LYS A 226 14.85 -23.75 10.81
CA LYS A 226 14.46 -24.88 11.68
C LYS A 226 12.98 -25.23 11.58
N LEU A 227 12.15 -24.24 11.28
CA LEU A 227 10.70 -24.41 11.12
C LEU A 227 10.29 -24.82 9.70
N GLY A 228 11.21 -24.84 8.74
CA GLY A 228 10.91 -25.16 7.36
C GLY A 228 10.14 -24.06 6.62
N ILE A 229 10.16 -22.82 7.13
CA ILE A 229 9.46 -21.68 6.52
C ILE A 229 10.41 -20.77 5.72
N GLN A 230 11.68 -21.15 5.58
CA GLN A 230 12.67 -20.35 4.88
C GLN A 230 12.38 -20.20 3.39
N SER A 231 11.66 -21.14 2.78
CA SER A 231 11.28 -21.12 1.36
C SER A 231 9.93 -20.44 1.10
N ASP A 232 9.31 -19.86 2.13
CA ASP A 232 8.16 -18.99 1.95
C ASP A 232 8.63 -17.68 1.32
N LEU A 233 8.08 -17.33 0.15
CA LEU A 233 8.52 -16.18 -0.64
C LEU A 233 8.46 -14.86 0.15
N CYS A 234 7.49 -14.68 1.05
CA CYS A 234 7.45 -13.49 1.91
C CYS A 234 8.62 -13.46 2.90
N ILE A 235 9.00 -14.63 3.43
CA ILE A 235 10.12 -14.77 4.37
C ILE A 235 11.45 -14.57 3.66
N GLU A 236 11.64 -15.16 2.47
CA GLU A 236 12.84 -14.94 1.65
C GLU A 236 13.04 -13.46 1.35
N SER A 237 11.98 -12.79 0.88
CA SER A 237 12.00 -11.35 0.58
C SER A 237 12.39 -10.52 1.81
N ALA A 238 11.79 -10.81 2.96
CA ALA A 238 12.09 -10.09 4.20
C ALA A 238 13.49 -10.37 4.75
N LEU A 239 14.02 -11.59 4.57
CA LEU A 239 15.40 -11.90 4.91
C LEU A 239 16.37 -11.14 4.01
N MET A 240 16.11 -11.08 2.70
CA MET A 240 16.94 -10.34 1.75
C MET A 240 16.94 -8.83 2.08
N ASP A 241 15.78 -8.23 2.37
CA ASP A 241 15.70 -6.84 2.83
C ASP A 241 16.52 -6.62 4.10
N MET A 242 16.34 -7.49 5.11
CA MET A 242 17.00 -7.38 6.40
C MET A 242 18.52 -7.48 6.27
N TYR A 243 19.03 -8.48 5.55
CA TYR A 243 20.48 -8.63 5.32
C TYR A 243 21.07 -7.47 4.53
N SER A 244 20.35 -6.97 3.51
CA SER A 244 20.77 -5.82 2.71
C SER A 244 20.88 -4.56 3.55
N LYS A 245 19.83 -4.21 4.30
CA LYS A 245 19.83 -3.02 5.19
C LYS A 245 20.80 -3.14 6.36
N CYS A 246 21.13 -4.36 6.79
CA CYS A 246 22.16 -4.61 7.81
C CYS A 246 23.59 -4.61 7.25
N GLY A 247 23.79 -4.36 5.95
CA GLY A 247 25.11 -4.31 5.32
C GLY A 247 25.77 -5.67 5.09
N SER A 248 25.01 -6.78 5.15
CA SER A 248 25.51 -8.14 4.96
C SER A 248 25.02 -8.72 3.64
N VAL A 249 25.46 -8.10 2.56
CA VAL A 249 24.93 -8.30 1.21
C VAL A 249 25.25 -9.69 0.65
N GLU A 250 26.38 -10.29 1.00
CA GLU A 250 26.69 -11.66 0.57
C GLU A 250 25.66 -12.66 1.11
N ASP A 251 25.16 -12.45 2.32
CA ASP A 251 24.09 -13.29 2.89
C ASP A 251 22.75 -13.02 2.19
N ALA A 252 22.44 -11.77 1.83
CA ALA A 252 21.27 -11.43 1.01
C ALA A 252 21.33 -12.09 -0.39
N TRP A 253 22.50 -12.04 -1.03
CA TRP A 253 22.74 -12.62 -2.35
C TRP A 253 22.61 -14.14 -2.36
N ARG A 254 23.12 -14.83 -1.32
CA ARG A 254 22.96 -16.29 -1.20
C ARG A 254 21.50 -16.71 -1.15
N ILE A 255 20.66 -15.95 -0.45
CA ILE A 255 19.22 -16.21 -0.40
C ILE A 255 18.63 -15.99 -1.79
N PHE A 256 18.96 -14.87 -2.45
CA PHE A 256 18.52 -14.58 -3.80
C PHE A 256 18.89 -15.65 -4.83
N GLU A 257 20.12 -16.17 -4.81
CA GLU A 257 20.55 -17.25 -5.70
C GLU A 257 19.82 -18.57 -5.43
N SER A 258 19.40 -18.79 -4.18
CA SER A 258 18.63 -19.98 -3.80
C SER A 258 17.14 -19.91 -4.13
N THR A 259 16.61 -18.72 -4.42
CA THR A 259 15.19 -18.52 -4.76
C THR A 259 14.93 -18.92 -6.22
N GLU A 260 14.09 -19.95 -6.43
CA GLU A 260 13.74 -20.49 -7.76
C GLU A 260 12.79 -19.57 -8.56
N GLU A 261 11.91 -18.83 -7.88
CA GLU A 261 10.99 -17.85 -8.46
C GLU A 261 11.04 -16.54 -7.67
N LEU A 262 11.55 -15.48 -8.30
CA LEU A 262 11.51 -14.14 -7.72
C LEU A 262 10.31 -13.41 -8.32
N ASP A 263 9.41 -12.97 -7.46
CA ASP A 263 8.38 -12.04 -7.86
C ASP A 263 8.94 -10.62 -8.05
N GLU A 264 8.17 -9.77 -8.72
CA GLU A 264 8.52 -8.38 -8.98
C GLU A 264 8.88 -7.63 -7.70
N ILE A 265 8.13 -7.86 -6.61
CA ILE A 265 8.33 -7.21 -5.31
C ILE A 265 9.71 -7.54 -4.74
N SER A 266 10.12 -8.80 -4.76
CA SER A 266 11.42 -9.22 -4.24
C SER A 266 12.57 -8.65 -5.07
N MET A 267 12.43 -8.59 -6.39
CA MET A 267 13.43 -7.96 -7.26
C MET A 267 13.59 -6.46 -6.97
N THR A 268 12.48 -5.74 -6.73
CA THR A 268 12.50 -4.32 -6.34
C THR A 268 13.26 -4.08 -5.04
N VAL A 269 12.93 -4.86 -4.00
CA VAL A 269 13.54 -4.74 -2.67
C VAL A 269 15.06 -4.88 -2.74
N ILE A 270 15.54 -5.88 -3.48
CA ILE A 270 16.97 -6.17 -3.56
C ILE A 270 17.68 -5.16 -4.46
N LEU A 271 17.08 -4.76 -5.58
CA LEU A 271 17.62 -3.72 -6.44
C LEU A 271 17.86 -2.43 -5.64
N VAL A 272 16.84 -1.98 -4.89
CA VAL A 272 16.93 -0.78 -4.05
C VAL A 272 17.93 -0.97 -2.92
N GLY A 273 17.88 -2.11 -2.23
CA GLY A 273 18.79 -2.44 -1.15
C GLY A 273 20.25 -2.42 -1.60
N PHE A 274 20.57 -3.03 -2.74
CA PHE A 274 21.94 -3.12 -3.22
C PHE A 274 22.47 -1.79 -3.74
N ALA A 275 21.64 -1.05 -4.49
CA ALA A 275 22.00 0.27 -5.00
C ALA A 275 22.30 1.27 -3.87
N GLN A 276 21.57 1.20 -2.75
CA GLN A 276 21.76 2.12 -1.62
C GLN A 276 22.94 1.77 -0.71
N ASN A 277 23.43 0.52 -0.75
CA ASN A 277 24.48 0.04 0.15
C ASN A 277 25.86 -0.09 -0.51
N GLY A 278 26.05 0.46 -1.73
CA GLY A 278 27.34 0.50 -2.41
C GLY A 278 27.73 -0.83 -3.09
N PHE A 279 26.73 -1.61 -3.51
CA PHE A 279 26.90 -2.87 -4.24
C PHE A 279 26.28 -2.73 -5.64
N GLU A 280 26.75 -1.72 -6.38
CA GLU A 280 26.15 -1.32 -7.65
C GLU A 280 26.35 -2.37 -8.75
N SER A 281 27.43 -3.17 -8.67
CA SER A 281 27.70 -4.24 -9.64
C SER A 281 26.63 -5.35 -9.60
N GLU A 282 26.25 -5.78 -8.40
CA GLU A 282 25.20 -6.76 -8.17
C GLU A 282 23.82 -6.18 -8.50
N ALA A 283 23.58 -4.92 -8.13
CA ALA A 283 22.36 -4.19 -8.48
C ALA A 283 22.17 -4.11 -10.02
N ILE A 284 23.24 -3.88 -10.79
CA ILE A 284 23.22 -3.92 -12.26
C ILE A 284 22.81 -5.30 -12.80
N GLN A 285 23.29 -6.39 -12.18
CA GLN A 285 22.92 -7.75 -12.59
C GLN A 285 21.43 -8.02 -12.37
N ILE A 286 20.89 -7.58 -11.23
CA ILE A 286 19.46 -7.69 -10.91
C ILE A 286 18.64 -6.87 -11.90
N PHE A 287 19.03 -5.61 -12.12
CA PHE A 287 18.37 -4.73 -13.09
C PHE A 287 18.35 -5.36 -14.49
N ALA A 288 19.47 -5.94 -14.93
CA ALA A 288 19.55 -6.64 -16.22
C ALA A 288 18.62 -7.88 -16.28
N LYS A 289 18.48 -8.61 -15.16
CA LYS A 289 17.54 -9.74 -15.05
C LYS A 289 16.08 -9.26 -15.14
N MET A 290 15.73 -8.16 -14.46
CA MET A 290 14.40 -7.54 -14.52
C MET A 290 14.05 -7.10 -15.94
N MET A 291 14.97 -6.41 -16.63
CA MET A 291 14.77 -5.97 -18.01
C MET A 291 14.58 -7.15 -18.99
N LYS A 292 15.32 -8.25 -18.80
CA LYS A 292 15.15 -9.48 -19.60
C LYS A 292 13.83 -10.17 -19.35
N ALA A 293 13.31 -10.09 -18.12
CA ALA A 293 12.01 -10.64 -17.74
C ALA A 293 10.84 -9.74 -18.18
N GLY A 294 11.10 -8.54 -18.70
CA GLY A 294 10.06 -7.59 -19.12
C GLY A 294 9.32 -6.94 -17.95
N ILE A 295 9.96 -6.87 -16.78
CA ILE A 295 9.40 -6.20 -15.59
C ILE A 295 9.49 -4.69 -15.80
N GLU A 296 8.39 -3.98 -15.58
CA GLU A 296 8.35 -2.52 -15.67
C GLU A 296 9.04 -1.88 -14.47
N ILE A 297 9.72 -0.77 -14.70
CA ILE A 297 10.39 -0.01 -13.64
C ILE A 297 9.36 0.88 -12.95
N ASP A 298 9.07 0.57 -11.69
CA ASP A 298 8.16 1.36 -10.86
C ASP A 298 8.84 2.64 -10.32
N PRO A 299 8.07 3.62 -9.80
CA PRO A 299 8.63 4.85 -9.23
C PRO A 299 9.59 4.65 -8.05
N ASN A 300 9.46 3.56 -7.27
CA ASN A 300 10.34 3.25 -6.14
C ASN A 300 11.72 2.77 -6.63
N MET A 301 11.77 2.14 -7.80
CA MET A 301 13.01 1.68 -8.43
C MET A 301 13.80 2.82 -9.07
N VAL A 302 13.17 3.92 -9.50
CA VAL A 302 13.84 5.00 -10.25
C VAL A 302 15.09 5.51 -9.54
N SER A 303 15.02 5.73 -8.22
CA SER A 303 16.18 6.18 -7.43
C SER A 303 17.33 5.18 -7.49
N ALA A 304 17.03 3.88 -7.31
CA ALA A 304 18.04 2.82 -7.40
C ALA A 304 18.65 2.72 -8.80
N VAL A 305 17.83 2.86 -9.84
CA VAL A 305 18.27 2.84 -11.25
C VAL A 305 19.18 4.03 -11.58
N LEU A 306 18.91 5.21 -11.01
CA LEU A 306 19.77 6.37 -11.18
C LEU A 306 21.13 6.18 -10.48
N GLU A 307 21.15 5.61 -9.27
CA GLU A 307 22.40 5.33 -8.55
C GLU A 307 23.28 4.32 -9.31
N ILE A 308 22.72 3.20 -9.79
CA ILE A 308 23.49 2.25 -10.62
C ILE A 308 23.93 2.88 -11.94
N GLY A 309 23.13 3.77 -12.52
CA GLY A 309 23.47 4.49 -13.75
C GLY A 309 24.65 5.44 -13.56
N LYS A 310 24.73 6.14 -12.42
CA LYS A 310 25.88 6.96 -12.06
C LYS A 310 27.13 6.11 -11.92
N TYR A 311 27.03 5.03 -11.15
CA TYR A 311 28.15 4.11 -10.95
C TYR A 311 28.67 3.56 -12.29
N ALA A 312 27.78 3.05 -13.15
CA ALA A 312 28.16 2.54 -14.46
C ALA A 312 28.85 3.60 -15.32
N ALA A 313 28.35 4.84 -15.31
CA ALA A 313 28.95 5.95 -16.04
C ALA A 313 30.32 6.38 -15.44
N ASP A 314 30.48 6.34 -14.11
CA ASP A 314 31.76 6.59 -13.45
C ASP A 314 32.80 5.49 -13.76
N GLN A 315 32.40 4.22 -13.80
CA GLN A 315 33.28 3.13 -14.22
C GLN A 315 33.71 3.28 -15.68
N LEU A 316 32.79 3.66 -16.58
CA LEU A 316 33.11 3.97 -17.97
C LEU A 316 34.05 5.17 -18.09
N LEU A 317 33.85 6.19 -17.26
CA LEU A 317 34.70 7.37 -17.21
C LEU A 317 36.13 7.03 -16.78
N LEU A 318 36.29 6.11 -15.82
CA LEU A 318 37.60 5.61 -15.39
C LEU A 318 38.27 4.76 -16.46
N ALA A 319 37.49 3.94 -17.18
CA ALA A 319 38.01 3.00 -18.18
C ALA A 319 38.35 3.67 -19.52
N ALA A 320 37.54 4.64 -19.96
CA ALA A 320 37.65 5.30 -21.27
C ALA A 320 37.30 6.80 -21.16
N PRO A 321 38.14 7.61 -20.47
CA PRO A 321 37.90 9.03 -20.20
C PRO A 321 37.84 9.89 -21.46
N GLU A 322 38.33 9.41 -22.59
CA GLU A 322 38.25 10.09 -23.89
C GLU A 322 36.87 9.99 -24.54
N THR A 323 35.98 9.13 -24.02
CA THR A 323 34.66 8.90 -24.62
C THR A 323 33.64 9.96 -24.15
N PRO A 324 32.82 10.55 -25.04
CA PRO A 324 31.80 11.53 -24.64
C PRO A 324 30.64 10.93 -23.83
N ALA A 325 30.35 9.64 -24.03
CA ALA A 325 29.19 8.95 -23.48
C ALA A 325 29.06 9.03 -21.94
N PRO A 326 30.07 8.67 -21.13
CA PRO A 326 29.96 8.72 -19.66
C PRO A 326 29.68 10.13 -19.13
N TYR A 327 30.30 11.17 -19.70
CA TYR A 327 30.05 12.56 -19.31
C TYR A 327 28.61 13.00 -19.60
N VAL A 328 28.11 12.65 -20.78
CA VAL A 328 26.74 13.00 -21.19
C VAL A 328 25.72 12.27 -20.32
N LEU A 329 25.94 10.98 -20.02
CA LEU A 329 25.08 10.20 -19.13
C LEU A 329 25.04 10.81 -17.72
N LEU A 330 26.19 11.06 -17.09
CA LEU A 330 26.27 11.70 -15.77
C LEU A 330 25.60 13.07 -15.76
N ALA A 331 25.82 13.90 -16.79
CA ALA A 331 25.20 15.22 -16.88
C ALA A 331 23.67 15.14 -17.00
N ASN A 332 23.15 14.16 -17.73
CA ASN A 332 21.70 13.93 -17.85
C ASN A 332 21.10 13.47 -16.52
N ILE A 333 21.74 12.50 -15.84
CA ILE A 333 21.31 12.02 -14.52
C ILE A 333 21.29 13.17 -13.50
N TYR A 334 22.35 13.97 -13.42
CA TYR A 334 22.36 15.14 -12.53
C TYR A 334 21.31 16.19 -12.92
N SER A 335 20.98 16.33 -14.20
CA SER A 335 19.91 17.23 -14.64
C SER A 335 18.55 16.74 -14.15
N SER A 336 18.25 15.44 -14.26
CA SER A 336 16.98 14.87 -13.78
C SER A 336 16.82 14.97 -12.26
N GLU A 337 17.91 14.97 -11.51
CA GLU A 337 17.90 15.17 -10.04
C GLU A 337 17.92 16.64 -9.61
N GLY A 338 17.96 17.59 -10.56
CA GLY A 338 18.11 19.02 -10.26
C GLY A 338 19.48 19.41 -9.67
N ARG A 339 20.49 18.54 -9.77
CA ARG A 339 21.85 18.72 -9.25
C ARG A 339 22.73 19.49 -10.25
N TRP A 340 22.37 20.76 -10.48
CA TRP A 340 23.00 21.62 -11.49
C TRP A 340 24.50 21.86 -11.27
N LYS A 341 24.99 21.83 -10.02
CA LYS A 341 26.42 22.03 -9.69
C LYS A 341 27.27 20.84 -10.14
N GLU A 342 26.81 19.63 -9.90
CA GLU A 342 27.43 18.37 -10.30
C GLU A 342 27.44 18.26 -11.82
N ARG A 343 26.30 18.52 -12.46
CA ARG A 343 26.19 18.62 -13.92
C ARG A 343 27.25 19.56 -14.50
N ALA A 344 27.37 20.77 -13.97
CA ALA A 344 28.34 21.75 -14.45
C ALA A 344 29.78 21.26 -14.29
N ARG A 345 30.09 20.56 -13.18
CA ARG A 345 31.41 19.94 -12.95
C ARG A 345 31.70 18.85 -13.99
N THR A 346 30.75 17.96 -14.27
CA THR A 346 30.89 16.91 -15.29
C THR A 346 31.17 17.50 -16.67
N ILE A 347 30.41 18.52 -17.09
CA ILE A 347 30.61 19.19 -18.39
C ILE A 347 31.93 19.97 -18.44
N LYS A 348 32.36 20.57 -17.34
CA LYS A 348 33.65 21.25 -17.24
C LYS A 348 34.80 20.25 -17.40
N GLY A 349 34.74 19.12 -16.69
CA GLY A 349 35.72 18.04 -16.82
C GLY A 349 35.80 17.46 -18.24
N MET A 350 34.65 17.25 -18.89
CA MET A 350 34.58 16.82 -20.29
C MET A 350 35.36 17.77 -21.22
N LYS A 351 35.16 19.09 -21.05
CA LYS A 351 35.87 20.12 -21.84
C LYS A 351 37.37 20.16 -21.53
N GLU A 352 37.75 20.05 -20.26
CA GLU A 352 39.15 20.03 -19.82
C GLU A 352 39.92 18.82 -20.36
N MET A 353 39.24 17.69 -20.54
CA MET A 353 39.79 16.50 -21.20
C MET A 353 39.80 16.58 -22.73
N GLY A 354 39.34 17.69 -23.31
CA GLY A 354 39.28 17.87 -24.77
C GLY A 354 38.22 17.01 -25.46
N VAL A 355 37.30 16.40 -24.69
CA VAL A 355 36.26 15.53 -25.22
C VAL A 355 35.11 16.40 -25.74
N ALA A 356 34.91 16.38 -27.05
CA ALA A 356 33.77 17.04 -27.67
C ALA A 356 32.55 16.13 -27.63
N LYS A 357 31.37 16.69 -27.34
CA LYS A 357 30.11 15.97 -27.52
C LYS A 357 29.99 15.65 -29.01
N GLU A 358 29.60 14.43 -29.37
CA GLU A 358 29.15 14.14 -30.73
C GLU A 358 27.95 15.05 -31.03
N THR A 359 28.20 16.08 -31.82
CA THR A 359 27.15 16.93 -32.36
C THR A 359 26.31 16.07 -33.28
N GLY A 360 24.98 16.10 -33.10
CA GLY A 360 24.07 15.47 -34.05
C GLY A 360 24.34 16.03 -35.44
N ILE A 361 24.64 15.16 -36.39
CA ILE A 361 24.87 15.50 -37.79
C ILE A 361 23.66 14.98 -38.56
N SER A 362 23.01 15.87 -39.29
CA SER A 362 22.09 15.48 -40.37
C SER A 362 22.88 15.47 -41.66
N TRP A 363 22.60 14.54 -42.58
CA TRP A 363 23.23 14.56 -43.89
C TRP A 363 22.21 14.34 -45.00
N ILE A 364 22.50 14.91 -46.17
CA ILE A 364 21.80 14.65 -47.41
C ILE A 364 22.80 14.24 -48.48
N GLU A 365 22.37 13.42 -49.43
CA GLU A 365 23.18 13.03 -50.57
C GLU A 365 22.61 13.70 -51.82
N ILE A 366 23.41 14.53 -52.49
CA ILE A 366 23.05 15.20 -53.75
C ILE A 366 24.15 14.85 -54.75
N GLU A 367 23.77 14.27 -55.89
CA GLU A 367 24.70 13.93 -56.98
C GLU A 367 25.93 13.09 -56.52
N ASN A 368 25.72 12.10 -55.65
CA ASN A 368 26.75 11.26 -55.02
C ASN A 368 27.71 11.99 -54.06
N GLU A 369 27.46 13.25 -53.71
CA GLU A 369 28.17 13.95 -52.64
C GLU A 369 27.32 14.01 -51.37
N VAL A 370 27.90 13.53 -50.26
CA VAL A 370 27.29 13.60 -48.95
C VAL A 370 27.59 14.95 -48.33
N GLN A 371 26.55 15.73 -48.05
CA GLN A 371 26.65 16.97 -47.30
C GLN A 371 26.12 16.78 -45.89
N SER A 372 26.99 17.01 -44.91
CA SER A 372 26.67 16.95 -43.49
C SER A 372 26.42 18.35 -42.91
N PHE A 373 25.42 18.46 -42.04
CA PHE A 373 25.01 19.69 -41.36
C PHE A 373 24.96 19.46 -39.85
N VAL A 374 25.46 20.43 -39.11
CA VAL A 374 25.35 20.48 -37.65
C VAL A 374 24.42 21.64 -37.27
N VAL A 375 23.80 21.59 -36.09
CA VAL A 375 22.94 22.69 -35.59
C VAL A 375 23.72 24.02 -35.60
N GLY A 376 23.20 25.00 -36.36
CA GLY A 376 23.80 26.33 -36.49
C GLY A 376 24.95 26.43 -37.49
N ASP A 377 25.25 25.36 -38.24
CA ASP A 377 26.29 25.34 -39.26
C ASP A 377 25.99 26.35 -40.38
N ARG A 378 27.03 27.06 -40.83
CA ARG A 378 27.01 28.03 -41.95
C ARG A 378 28.13 27.79 -42.96
N MET A 379 28.82 26.65 -42.87
CA MET A 379 29.98 26.33 -43.71
C MET A 379 29.58 25.94 -45.15
N HIS A 380 28.31 25.61 -45.40
CA HIS A 380 27.85 25.28 -46.74
C HIS A 380 27.91 26.51 -47.68
N PRO A 381 28.42 26.38 -48.92
CA PRO A 381 28.52 27.51 -49.86
C PRO A 381 27.20 28.25 -50.14
N GLN A 382 26.07 27.56 -49.96
CA GLN A 382 24.71 28.11 -50.14
C GLN A 382 23.98 28.33 -48.81
N ALA A 383 24.70 28.43 -47.69
CA ALA A 383 24.09 28.55 -46.35
C ALA A 383 23.01 29.64 -46.28
N GLU A 384 23.26 30.83 -46.85
CA GLU A 384 22.26 31.92 -46.86
C GLU A 384 20.95 31.53 -47.54
N ILE A 385 21.02 30.81 -48.67
CA ILE A 385 19.84 30.36 -49.40
C ILE A 385 19.09 29.30 -48.58
N ILE A 386 19.81 28.33 -48.02
CA ILE A 386 19.23 27.26 -47.19
C ILE A 386 18.50 27.85 -45.98
N TYR A 387 19.12 28.77 -45.24
CA TYR A 387 18.47 29.43 -44.11
C TYR A 387 17.29 30.31 -44.54
N GLY A 388 17.36 30.94 -45.71
CA GLY A 388 16.23 31.69 -46.28
C GLY A 388 15.02 30.78 -46.57
N VAL A 389 15.26 29.62 -47.19
CA VAL A 389 14.22 28.62 -47.46
C VAL A 389 13.64 28.06 -46.16
N LEU A 390 14.49 27.69 -45.20
CA LEU A 390 14.06 27.19 -43.90
C LEU A 390 13.23 28.22 -43.12
N ALA A 391 13.59 29.50 -43.19
CA ALA A 391 12.82 30.57 -42.54
C ALA A 391 11.41 30.72 -43.14
N GLU A 392 11.29 30.65 -44.47
CA GLU A 392 9.98 30.70 -45.13
C GLU A 392 9.14 29.44 -44.84
N LEU A 393 9.77 28.26 -44.87
CA LEU A 393 9.12 27.00 -44.50
C LEU A 393 8.60 27.04 -43.07
N TYR A 394 9.43 27.53 -42.14
CA TYR A 394 9.03 27.68 -40.75
C TYR A 394 7.85 28.64 -40.61
N ARG A 395 7.88 29.78 -41.31
CA ARG A 395 6.75 30.73 -41.35
C ARG A 395 5.47 30.06 -41.82
N LEU A 396 5.52 29.33 -42.94
CA LEU A 396 4.38 28.58 -43.49
C LEU A 396 3.86 27.52 -42.51
N MET A 397 4.76 26.75 -41.88
CA MET A 397 4.37 25.76 -40.88
C MET A 397 3.66 26.42 -39.69
N THR A 398 4.15 27.57 -39.23
CA THR A 398 3.55 28.29 -38.10
C THR A 398 2.15 28.83 -38.46
N ASP A 399 1.98 29.33 -39.69
CA ASP A 399 0.67 29.79 -40.21
C ASP A 399 -0.35 28.62 -40.28
N GLU A 400 0.12 27.40 -40.58
CA GLU A 400 -0.68 26.16 -40.59
C GLU A 400 -0.87 25.54 -39.17
N GLY A 401 -0.45 26.23 -38.11
CA GLY A 401 -0.70 25.83 -36.73
C GLY A 401 0.38 24.96 -36.08
N TYR A 402 1.57 24.84 -36.68
CA TYR A 402 2.72 24.23 -36.03
C TYR A 402 3.17 25.09 -34.84
N VAL A 403 3.25 24.46 -33.65
CA VAL A 403 3.83 25.08 -32.45
C VAL A 403 5.09 24.29 -32.08
N PRO A 404 6.27 24.93 -32.06
CA PRO A 404 7.50 24.28 -31.61
C PRO A 404 7.40 23.95 -30.12
N ASN A 405 7.82 22.74 -29.75
CA ASN A 405 7.91 22.30 -28.35
C ASN A 405 9.10 22.93 -27.61
#